data_AF-A0A507FME3-F1
#
_entry.id   AF-A0A507FME3-F1
#
_cell.length_a   1.000
_cell.length_b   1.000
_cell.length_c   1.000
_cell.angle_alpha   90.00
_cell.angle_beta   90.00
_cell.angle_gamma   90.00
#
_symmetry.space_group_name_H-M   'P 1'
#
loop_
_entity.id
_entity.type
_entity.pdbx_description
1 polymer ?
#
loop_
_entity_poly.entity_id
_entity_poly.type
_entity_poly.pdbx_seq_one_letter_code
_entity_poly.pdbx_strand_id
1 'polypeptide(L)'
;MHLMRSLADSGCAFNRKHITVGSCADTPNYAGGFHPLIGIRLCEENLRTREILEDTLTHELVHAYDWCTMNWQLSDLRHQACSEIRAGLISGDCRMAMELMRGRLPSKFGAKRIEV
;
A
#
# COMPACT_ATOMS: atom_id res chain seq x y z
N MET A 1 -3.27 -15.43 -2.58
CA MET A 1 -2.28 -14.36 -2.80
C MET A 1 -1.93 -14.30 -4.29
N HIS A 2 -2.80 -13.66 -5.10
CA HIS A 2 -2.73 -13.72 -6.57
C HIS A 2 -1.67 -12.78 -7.18
N LEU A 3 -1.39 -11.64 -6.55
CA LEU A 3 -0.39 -10.66 -7.02
C LEU A 3 1.03 -11.22 -7.10
N MET A 4 1.46 -12.02 -6.12
CA MET A 4 2.80 -12.64 -6.17
C MET A 4 2.95 -13.61 -7.35
N ARG A 5 1.86 -14.27 -7.76
CA ARG A 5 1.84 -15.11 -8.96
C ARG A 5 1.90 -14.25 -10.23
N SER A 6 1.10 -13.18 -10.31
CA SER A 6 1.13 -12.25 -11.45
C SER A 6 2.51 -11.60 -11.66
N LEU A 7 3.21 -11.29 -10.57
CA LEU A 7 4.60 -10.84 -10.59
C LEU A 7 5.55 -11.91 -11.17
N ALA A 8 5.41 -13.16 -10.74
CA ALA A 8 6.20 -14.26 -11.29
C ALA A 8 5.93 -14.48 -12.79
N ASP A 9 4.66 -14.48 -13.19
CA ASP A 9 4.24 -14.66 -14.59
C ASP A 9 4.70 -13.50 -15.48
N SER A 10 4.89 -12.30 -14.91
CA SER A 10 5.39 -11.11 -15.62
C SER A 10 6.93 -11.01 -15.64
N GLY A 11 7.65 -12.01 -15.10
CA GLY A 11 9.11 -12.07 -15.14
C GLY A 11 9.83 -11.34 -13.99
N CYS A 12 9.10 -10.90 -12.97
CA CYS A 12 9.61 -10.16 -11.81
C CYS A 12 9.23 -10.85 -10.50
N ALA A 13 9.53 -12.15 -10.42
CA ALA A 13 9.17 -12.99 -9.28
C ALA A 13 9.59 -12.36 -7.95
N PHE A 14 8.61 -12.08 -7.11
CA PHE A 14 8.81 -11.56 -5.76
C PHE A 14 8.91 -12.71 -4.77
N ASN A 15 9.81 -12.60 -3.79
CA ASN A 15 9.97 -13.59 -2.74
C ASN A 15 10.12 -12.90 -1.38
N ARG A 16 10.15 -13.68 -0.30
CA ARG A 16 10.21 -13.16 1.07
C ARG A 16 11.42 -12.24 1.33
N LYS A 17 12.54 -12.41 0.62
CA LYS A 17 13.73 -11.57 0.81
C LYS A 17 13.53 -10.13 0.34
N HIS A 18 12.56 -9.89 -0.54
CA HIS A 18 12.20 -8.56 -1.01
C HIS A 18 11.17 -7.88 -0.11
N ILE A 19 10.78 -8.50 1.02
CA ILE A 19 9.84 -7.94 1.97
C ILE A 19 10.56 -7.83 3.30
N THR A 20 10.75 -6.60 3.77
CA THR A 20 11.41 -6.30 5.03
C THR A 20 10.45 -5.61 5.98
N VAL A 21 10.54 -5.94 7.26
CA VAL A 21 9.79 -5.28 8.33
C VAL A 21 10.83 -4.65 9.25
N GLY A 22 10.59 -3.43 9.71
CA GLY A 22 11.46 -2.80 10.69
C GLY A 22 10.80 -1.60 11.36
N SER A 23 11.51 -1.10 12.37
CA SER A 23 11.07 0.06 13.15
C SER A 23 10.96 1.32 12.29
N CYS A 24 9.95 2.12 12.61
CA CYS A 24 9.58 3.40 12.00
C CYS A 24 9.30 4.46 13.09
N ALA A 25 9.96 4.36 14.25
CA ALA A 25 9.76 5.25 15.39
C ALA A 25 9.87 6.75 15.04
N ASP A 26 10.76 7.09 14.09
CA ASP A 26 10.98 8.47 13.63
C ASP A 26 9.95 8.95 12.58
N THR A 27 9.11 8.05 12.05
CA THR A 27 8.13 8.33 10.99
C THR A 27 6.74 7.76 11.37
N PRO A 28 6.05 8.34 12.35
CA PRO A 28 4.85 7.74 12.96
C PRO A 28 3.67 7.55 12.00
N ASN A 29 3.63 8.23 10.85
CA ASN A 29 2.56 8.10 9.86
C ASN A 29 2.92 7.18 8.67
N TYR A 30 4.10 6.56 8.69
CA TYR A 30 4.56 5.67 7.61
C TYR A 30 4.05 4.24 7.85
N ALA A 31 3.38 3.61 6.89
CA ALA A 31 2.91 2.23 7.02
C ALA A 31 3.77 1.24 6.22
N GLY A 32 4.20 1.64 5.02
CA GLY A 32 5.02 0.85 4.14
C GLY A 32 5.46 1.64 2.92
N GLY A 33 6.29 1.02 2.09
CA GLY A 33 6.71 1.58 0.80
C GLY A 33 7.45 0.57 -0.07
N PHE A 34 7.31 0.73 -1.38
CA PHE A 34 8.04 -0.02 -2.40
C PHE A 34 9.16 0.83 -3.02
N HIS A 35 10.33 0.21 -3.20
CA HIS A 35 11.42 0.79 -3.97
C HIS A 35 12.05 -0.26 -4.90
N PRO A 36 12.28 0.02 -6.20
CA PRO A 36 12.78 -0.97 -7.17
C PRO A 36 14.05 -1.74 -6.77
N LEU A 37 14.98 -1.07 -6.10
CA LEU A 37 16.26 -1.67 -5.69
C LEU A 37 16.24 -2.37 -4.33
N ILE A 38 15.24 -2.07 -3.49
CA ILE A 38 15.21 -2.51 -2.09
C ILE A 38 14.10 -3.55 -1.88
N GLY A 39 13.00 -3.40 -2.61
CA GLY A 39 11.77 -4.17 -2.43
C GLY A 39 10.77 -3.40 -1.56
N ILE A 40 9.96 -4.16 -0.82
CA ILE A 40 8.93 -3.65 0.06
C ILE A 40 9.50 -3.51 1.48
N ARG A 41 9.29 -2.35 2.09
CA ARG A 41 9.55 -2.12 3.51
C ARG A 41 8.25 -1.81 4.23
N LEU A 42 8.07 -2.45 5.38
CA LEU A 42 6.89 -2.37 6.22
C LEU A 42 7.27 -1.85 7.61
N CYS A 43 6.40 -1.02 8.19
CA CYS A 43 6.58 -0.38 9.49
C CYS A 43 5.95 -1.23 10.60
N GLU A 44 6.77 -1.75 11.52
CA GLU A 44 6.30 -2.67 12.57
C GLU A 44 5.23 -2.04 13.48
N GLU A 45 5.44 -0.79 13.89
CA GLU A 45 4.62 -0.09 14.89
C GLU A 45 3.21 0.27 14.40
N ASN A 46 3.02 0.38 13.07
CA ASN A 46 1.75 0.77 12.45
C ASN A 46 0.95 -0.42 11.88
N LEU A 47 1.52 -1.62 11.82
CA LEU A 47 0.88 -2.82 11.30
C LEU A 47 0.23 -3.66 12.41
N ARG A 48 -0.73 -3.06 13.11
CA ARG A 48 -1.30 -3.58 14.37
C ARG A 48 -2.28 -4.73 14.21
N THR A 49 -2.83 -4.91 13.01
CA THR A 49 -3.79 -6.00 12.72
C THR A 49 -3.39 -6.71 11.45
N ARG A 50 -3.86 -7.95 11.30
CA ARG A 50 -3.65 -8.74 10.08
C ARG A 50 -4.25 -8.04 8.86
N GLU A 51 -5.41 -7.41 9.03
CA GLU A 51 -6.09 -6.68 7.96
C GLU A 51 -5.25 -5.49 7.49
N ILE A 52 -4.70 -4.68 8.40
CA ILE A 52 -3.82 -3.55 8.04
C ILE A 52 -2.54 -4.05 7.35
N LEU A 53 -1.96 -5.16 7.84
CA LEU A 53 -0.80 -5.80 7.22
C LEU A 53 -1.11 -6.29 5.80
N GLU A 54 -2.24 -6.98 5.61
CA GLU A 54 -2.65 -7.52 4.32
C GLU A 54 -2.96 -6.40 3.31
N ASP A 55 -3.66 -5.36 3.73
CA ASP A 55 -3.99 -4.20 2.89
C ASP A 55 -2.69 -3.44 2.52
N THR A 56 -1.83 -3.13 3.49
CA THR A 56 -0.53 -2.45 3.24
C THR A 56 0.38 -3.28 2.34
N LEU A 57 0.55 -4.57 2.60
CA LEU A 57 1.38 -5.43 1.76
C LEU A 57 0.82 -5.53 0.34
N THR A 58 -0.50 -5.60 0.20
CA THR A 58 -1.17 -5.64 -1.12
C THR A 58 -0.97 -4.33 -1.88
N HIS A 59 -1.05 -3.20 -1.18
CA HIS A 59 -0.77 -1.86 -1.72
C HIS A 59 0.63 -1.82 -2.35
N GLU A 60 1.65 -2.20 -1.56
CA GLU A 60 3.05 -2.18 -2.02
C GLU A 60 3.35 -3.23 -3.12
N LEU A 61 2.65 -4.37 -3.11
CA LEU A 61 2.75 -5.37 -4.17
C LEU A 61 2.17 -4.86 -5.50
N VAL A 62 1.16 -3.98 -5.46
CA VAL A 62 0.66 -3.32 -6.68
C VAL A 62 1.73 -2.41 -7.25
N HIS A 63 2.41 -1.61 -6.44
CA HIS A 63 3.54 -0.79 -6.90
C HIS A 63 4.67 -1.64 -7.50
N ALA A 64 4.99 -2.78 -6.89
CA ALA A 64 5.97 -3.72 -7.43
C ALA A 64 5.53 -4.28 -8.80
N TYR A 65 4.26 -4.65 -8.93
CA TYR A 65 3.69 -5.16 -10.19
C TYR A 65 3.67 -4.10 -11.28
N ASP A 66 3.32 -2.88 -10.89
CA ASP A 66 3.24 -1.72 -11.74
C ASP A 66 4.61 -1.34 -12.30
N TRP A 67 5.63 -1.31 -11.46
CA TRP A 67 7.02 -1.11 -11.87
C TRP A 67 7.50 -2.19 -12.84
N CYS A 68 7.09 -3.44 -12.61
CA CYS A 68 7.51 -4.57 -13.43
C CYS A 68 6.88 -4.57 -14.82
N THR A 69 5.60 -4.25 -14.90
CA THR A 69 4.82 -4.41 -16.14
C THR A 69 4.73 -3.14 -16.97
N MET A 70 5.00 -1.98 -16.36
CA MET A 70 4.98 -0.70 -17.06
C MET A 70 6.39 -0.11 -17.10
N ASN A 71 6.66 0.73 -18.10
CA ASN A 71 7.84 1.61 -18.11
C ASN A 71 7.65 2.77 -17.11
N TRP A 72 7.38 2.41 -15.85
CA TRP A 72 7.12 3.33 -14.75
C TRP A 72 8.38 4.16 -14.53
N GLN A 73 8.23 5.46 -14.33
CA GLN A 73 9.34 6.37 -14.03
C GLN A 73 9.01 7.03 -12.71
N LEU A 74 9.87 6.84 -11.70
CA LEU A 74 9.64 7.38 -10.35
C LEU A 74 9.45 8.90 -10.33
N SER A 75 10.02 9.61 -11.31
CA SER A 75 9.89 11.07 -11.46
C SER A 75 8.62 11.53 -12.19
N ASP A 76 7.85 10.62 -12.79
CA ASP A 76 6.61 10.98 -13.48
C ASP A 76 5.42 10.88 -12.51
N LEU A 77 4.89 12.04 -12.15
CA LEU A 77 3.75 12.16 -11.23
C LEU A 77 2.48 11.50 -11.76
N ARG A 78 2.29 11.40 -13.08
CA ARG A 78 1.11 10.72 -13.65
C ARG A 78 1.20 9.22 -13.42
N HIS A 79 2.38 8.68 -13.62
CA HIS A 79 2.68 7.27 -13.36
C HIS A 79 2.54 6.92 -11.89
N GLN A 80 3.00 7.77 -10.98
CA GLN A 80 2.75 7.61 -9.54
C GLN A 80 1.25 7.64 -9.24
N ALA A 81 0.54 8.69 -9.65
CA ALA A 81 -0.90 8.81 -9.38
C ALA A 81 -1.73 7.63 -9.90
N CYS A 82 -1.44 7.14 -11.12
CA CYS A 82 -2.12 5.95 -11.66
C CYS A 82 -1.84 4.68 -10.84
N SER A 83 -0.61 4.52 -10.35
CA SER A 83 -0.23 3.39 -9.50
C SER A 83 -0.94 3.47 -8.14
N GLU A 84 -0.95 4.65 -7.51
CA GLU A 84 -1.68 4.89 -6.24
C GLU A 84 -3.19 4.61 -6.36
N ILE A 85 -3.82 5.02 -7.46
CA ILE A 85 -5.26 4.73 -7.70
C ILE A 85 -5.51 3.22 -7.73
N ARG A 86 -4.67 2.45 -8.42
CA ARG A 86 -4.80 0.98 -8.46
C ARG A 86 -4.49 0.36 -7.11
N ALA A 87 -3.43 0.81 -6.45
CA ALA A 87 -3.01 0.30 -5.15
C ALA A 87 -4.12 0.52 -4.12
N GLY A 88 -4.72 1.72 -4.06
CA GLY A 88 -5.82 2.02 -3.16
C GLY A 88 -7.10 1.22 -3.44
N LEU A 89 -7.39 0.95 -4.72
CA LEU A 89 -8.53 0.13 -5.12
C LEU A 89 -8.35 -1.36 -4.78
N ILE A 90 -7.18 -1.93 -5.04
CA ILE A 90 -6.91 -3.38 -4.91
C ILE A 90 -6.56 -3.76 -3.47
N SER A 91 -5.84 -2.92 -2.75
CA SER A 91 -5.50 -3.15 -1.33
C SER A 91 -6.72 -3.15 -0.43
N GLY A 92 -7.74 -2.35 -0.77
CA GLY A 92 -8.87 -2.10 0.12
C GLY A 92 -8.75 -0.82 0.95
N ASP A 93 -7.71 -0.01 0.72
CA ASP A 93 -7.61 1.32 1.33
C ASP A 93 -8.82 2.20 0.99
N CYS A 94 -9.42 2.04 -0.19
CA CYS A 94 -10.61 2.77 -0.62
C CYS A 94 -11.96 2.12 -0.22
N ARG A 95 -11.98 1.13 0.68
CA ARG A 95 -13.25 0.54 1.18
C ARG A 95 -14.10 1.62 1.85
N MET A 96 -15.42 1.61 1.62
CA MET A 96 -16.36 2.55 2.27
C MET A 96 -16.26 2.54 3.81
N ALA A 97 -16.00 1.37 4.41
CA ALA A 97 -15.80 1.25 5.85
C ALA A 97 -14.59 2.07 6.32
N MET A 98 -13.51 2.11 5.54
CA MET A 98 -12.32 2.91 5.85
C MET A 98 -12.61 4.40 5.69
N GLU A 99 -13.38 4.80 4.67
CA GLU A 99 -13.79 6.20 4.50
C GLU A 99 -14.75 6.68 5.61
N LEU A 100 -15.58 5.78 6.14
CA LEU A 100 -16.39 6.03 7.32
C LEU A 100 -15.50 6.19 8.58
N MET A 101 -14.55 5.28 8.79
CA MET A 101 -13.59 5.36 9.92
C MET A 101 -12.72 6.62 9.85
N ARG A 102 -12.36 7.06 8.65
CA ARG A 102 -11.62 8.32 8.40
C ARG A 102 -12.51 9.57 8.48
N GLY A 103 -13.81 9.42 8.74
CA GLY A 103 -14.75 10.54 8.88
C GLY A 103 -15.06 11.29 7.58
N ARG A 104 -14.82 10.67 6.42
CA ARG A 104 -15.06 11.25 5.09
C ARG A 104 -16.48 11.01 4.58
N LEU A 105 -17.19 10.05 5.16
CA LEU A 105 -18.61 9.79 4.88
C LEU A 105 -19.50 10.25 6.05
N PRO A 106 -20.73 10.74 5.77
CA PRO A 106 -21.66 11.15 6.83
C PRO A 106 -22.13 9.93 7.64
N SER A 107 -21.79 9.89 8.93
CA SER A 107 -22.31 8.89 9.87
C SER A 107 -23.53 9.44 10.60
N LYS A 108 -24.61 8.65 10.69
CA LYS A 108 -25.79 9.01 11.52
C LYS A 108 -25.48 9.01 13.03
N PHE A 109 -24.40 8.37 13.42
CA PHE A 109 -23.83 8.40 14.77
C PHE A 109 -22.59 9.30 14.71
N GLY A 110 -22.73 10.54 15.18
CA GLY A 110 -21.78 11.62 14.93
C GLY A 110 -20.32 11.25 15.16
N ALA A 111 -19.59 10.99 14.08
CA ALA A 111 -18.14 11.04 14.07
C ALA A 111 -17.77 12.50 13.74
N LYS A 112 -17.38 13.25 14.76
CA LYS A 112 -16.86 14.60 14.59
C LYS A 112 -15.65 14.52 13.66
N ARG A 113 -15.64 15.30 12.58
CA ARG A 113 -14.48 15.46 11.68
C ARG A 113 -13.24 15.71 12.55
N ILE A 114 -12.27 14.80 12.51
CA ILE A 114 -10.95 15.04 13.07
C ILE A 114 -10.25 15.93 12.03
N GLU A 115 -10.13 17.21 12.35
CA GLU A 115 -9.22 18.09 11.64
C GLU A 115 -7.80 17.66 12.02
N VAL A 116 -7.03 17.28 11.00
CA VAL A 116 -5.58 17.06 11.09
C VAL A 116 -4.85 18.39 11.06
#